data_AF-A0A6V7J2L5-F1
#
_entry.id   AF-A0A6V7J2L5-F1
#
_cell.length_a   1.000
_cell.length_b   1.000
_cell.length_c   1.000
_cell.angle_alpha   90.00
_cell.angle_beta   90.00
_cell.angle_gamma   90.00
#
_symmetry.space_group_name_H-M   'P 1'
#
loop_
_entity.id
_entity.type
_entity.pdbx_description
1 polymer ?
#
loop_
_entity_poly.entity_id
_entity_poly.type
_entity_poly.pdbx_seq_one_letter_code
_entity_poly.pdbx_strand_id
1 'polypeptide(L)' 'TCSYSGGWVGNVIALITCGEISRSFLGWPGSFYTWGGIALLWGVLYFFFGKESPSEHPSIPLDEKEYIEVSLGVTETSE' A
#
# COMPACT_ATOMS: atom_id res chain seq x y z
N THR A 1 -9.89 8.79 -5.47
CA THR A 1 -11.14 7.98 -5.39
C THR A 1 -10.89 6.48 -5.41
N CYS A 2 -9.98 5.93 -6.22
CA CYS A 2 -9.67 4.50 -6.25
C CYS A 2 -9.09 3.96 -4.92
N SER A 3 -8.32 4.76 -4.19
CA SER A 3 -7.65 4.35 -2.93
C SER A 3 -8.62 3.95 -1.82
N TYR A 4 -9.84 4.53 -1.78
CA TYR A 4 -10.85 4.19 -0.77
C TYR A 4 -11.58 2.86 -1.08
N SER A 5 -11.70 2.52 -2.37
CA SER A 5 -12.39 1.29 -2.81
C SER A 5 -11.61 0.01 -2.48
N GLY A 6 -10.28 0.12 -2.29
CA GLY A 6 -9.42 -1.04 -2.03
C GLY A 6 -9.78 -1.79 -0.76
N GLY A 7 -10.24 -1.10 0.30
CA GLY A 7 -10.63 -1.75 1.55
C GLY A 7 -11.86 -2.66 1.39
N TRP A 8 -12.87 -2.19 0.67
CA TRP A 8 -14.09 -2.97 0.41
C TRP A 8 -13.82 -4.18 -0.47
N VAL A 9 -13.05 -3.99 -1.54
CA VAL A 9 -12.67 -5.06 -2.47
C VAL A 9 -11.80 -6.10 -1.75
N GLY A 10 -10.84 -5.65 -0.95
CA GLY A 10 -9.98 -6.54 -0.15
C GLY A 10 -10.78 -7.40 0.82
N ASN A 11 -11.80 -6.82 1.47
CA ASN A 11 -12.66 -7.57 2.40
C ASN A 11 -13.48 -8.67 1.69
N VAL A 12 -14.05 -8.36 0.52
CA VAL A 12 -14.80 -9.35 -0.27
C VAL A 12 -13.90 -10.52 -0.68
N ILE A 13 -12.70 -10.21 -1.17
CA ILE A 13 -11.72 -11.23 -1.55
C ILE A 13 -11.33 -12.05 -0.30
N ALA A 14 -11.08 -11.40 0.84
CA ALA A 14 -10.70 -12.08 2.08
C ALA A 14 -11.74 -13.09 2.56
N LEU A 15 -13.02 -12.75 2.48
CA LEU A 15 -14.11 -13.63 2.89
C LEU A 15 -14.24 -14.85 1.97
N ILE A 16 -14.13 -14.68 0.65
CA ILE A 16 -14.19 -15.79 -0.31
C ILE A 16 -13.02 -16.74 -0.08
N THR A 17 -11.81 -16.22 0.01
CA THR A 17 -10.61 -17.05 0.19
C THR A 17 -10.59 -17.73 1.56
N CYS A 18 -11.07 -17.06 2.62
CA CYS A 18 -11.20 -17.67 3.95
C CYS A 18 -12.17 -18.86 3.94
N GLY A 19 -13.27 -18.77 3.17
CA GLY A 19 -14.23 -19.87 2.99
C GLY A 19 -13.60 -21.09 2.31
N GLU A 20 -12.86 -20.87 1.22
CA GLU A 20 -12.19 -21.96 0.48
C GLU A 20 -11.03 -22.59 1.28
N ILE A 21 -10.26 -21.78 2.01
CA ILE A 21 -9.16 -22.27 2.85
C ILE A 21 -9.70 -23.07 4.03
N SER A 22 -10.81 -22.65 4.64
CA SER A 22 -11.46 -23.40 5.73
C SER A 22 -11.98 -24.76 5.28
N ARG A 23 -12.31 -24.91 4.00
CA ARG A 23 -12.73 -26.19 3.39
C ARG A 23 -11.55 -27.08 3.02
N SER A 24 -10.36 -26.52 2.90
CA SER A 24 -9.14 -27.20 2.49
C SER A 24 -8.44 -27.91 3.65
N PHE A 25 -7.47 -28.78 3.34
CA PHE A 25 -6.74 -29.61 4.31
C PHE A 25 -5.99 -28.82 5.41
N LEU A 26 -5.76 -27.51 5.23
CA LEU A 26 -5.15 -26.64 6.23
C LEU A 26 -6.13 -26.19 7.34
N GLY A 27 -7.44 -26.39 7.14
CA GLY A 27 -8.49 -26.03 8.09
C GLY A 27 -8.51 -24.55 8.48
N TRP A 28 -9.21 -24.25 9.58
CA TRP A 28 -9.32 -22.92 10.17
C TRP A 28 -8.00 -22.19 10.46
N PRO A 29 -6.92 -22.84 10.97
CA PRO A 29 -5.66 -22.14 11.20
C PRO A 29 -4.98 -21.70 9.90
N GLY A 30 -5.27 -22.35 8.76
CA GLY A 30 -4.71 -22.01 7.45
C GLY A 30 -4.97 -20.56 7.02
N SER A 31 -6.16 -20.05 7.30
CA SER A 31 -6.55 -18.68 6.93
C SER A 31 -5.68 -17.61 7.61
N PHE A 32 -5.22 -17.87 8.83
CA PHE A 32 -4.33 -16.95 9.55
C PHE A 32 -2.93 -16.93 8.94
N TYR A 33 -2.41 -18.09 8.51
CA TYR A 33 -1.10 -18.17 7.87
C TYR A 33 -1.08 -17.52 6.49
N THR A 34 -2.15 -17.66 5.70
CA THR A 34 -2.21 -17.04 4.37
C THR A 34 -2.30 -15.52 4.46
N TRP A 35 -3.25 -14.99 5.24
CA TRP A 35 -3.43 -13.55 5.35
C TRP A 35 -2.30 -12.89 6.15
N GLY A 36 -1.82 -13.54 7.20
CA GLY A 36 -0.64 -13.09 7.95
C GLY A 36 0.63 -13.09 7.10
N GLY A 37 0.84 -14.12 6.27
CA GLY A 37 1.97 -14.21 5.35
C GLY A 37 1.92 -13.15 4.24
N ILE A 38 0.74 -12.89 3.67
CA ILE A 38 0.53 -11.82 2.69
C ILE A 38 0.81 -10.46 3.32
N ALA A 39 0.34 -10.21 4.55
CA ALA A 39 0.61 -8.96 5.26
C ALA A 39 2.10 -8.77 5.57
N LEU A 40 2.79 -9.83 5.98
CA LEU A 40 4.24 -9.82 6.20
C LEU A 40 5.01 -9.55 4.91
N LEU A 41 4.68 -10.25 3.82
CA LEU A 41 5.30 -10.03 2.51
C LEU A 41 5.08 -8.60 2.03
N TRP A 42 3.85 -8.09 2.16
CA TRP A 42 3.52 -6.72 1.83
C TRP A 42 4.28 -5.71 2.69
N GLY A 43 4.41 -5.98 3.99
CA GLY A 43 5.21 -5.16 4.91
C GLY A 43 6.69 -5.14 4.52
N VAL A 44 7.26 -6.28 4.13
CA VAL A 44 8.65 -6.36 3.63
C VAL A 44 8.80 -5.60 2.31
N LEU A 45 7.88 -5.76 1.37
CA LEU A 45 7.87 -4.99 0.12
C LEU A 45 7.77 -3.50 0.40
N TYR A 46 6.91 -3.09 1.33
CA TYR A 46 6.78 -1.70 1.74
C TYR A 46 8.05 -1.20 2.44
N PHE A 47 8.77 -2.05 3.19
CA PHE A 47 10.05 -1.67 3.79
C PHE A 47 11.14 -1.42 2.74
N PHE A 48 11.15 -2.18 1.63
CA PHE A 48 12.12 -1.98 0.54
C PHE A 48 11.73 -0.89 -0.46
N PHE A 49 10.44 -0.73 -0.74
CA PHE A 49 9.92 0.19 -1.77
C PHE A 49 9.31 1.47 -1.20
N GLY A 50 8.87 1.46 0.06
CA GLY A 50 8.27 2.60 0.74
C GLY A 50 9.34 3.61 1.13
N LYS A 51 9.69 4.48 0.20
CA LYS A 51 10.48 5.68 0.49
C LYS A 51 9.53 6.79 0.94
N GLU A 52 9.71 7.24 2.17
CA GLU A 52 8.90 8.30 2.81
C GLU A 52 9.27 9.71 2.33
N SER A 53 10.22 9.82 1.40
CA SER A 53 10.66 11.10 0.88
C SER A 53 10.85 11.06 -0.63
N PRO A 54 10.21 11.99 -1.39
CA PRO A 54 10.54 12.22 -2.80
C PRO A 54 12.01 12.68 -2.96
N SER A 55 12.67 13.06 -1.87
CA SER A 55 14.07 13.48 -1.78
C SER A 55 15.10 12.35 -1.99
N GLU A 56 14.71 11.06 -1.86
CA GLU A 56 15.63 9.91 -1.95
C GLU A 56 15.38 9.03 -3.18
N HIS A 57 14.62 9.52 -4.16
CA HIS A 57 14.51 8.90 -5.47
C HIS A 57 15.52 9.54 -6.44
N PRO A 58 16.62 8.86 -6.83
CA PRO A 58 17.56 9.37 -7.83
C PRO A 58 16.99 9.42 -9.27
N SER A 59 15.68 9.30 -9.44
CA SER A 59 14.99 9.38 -10.74
C SER A 59 13.73 10.23 -10.72
N ILE A 60 13.51 11.06 -9.70
CA ILE A 60 12.48 12.10 -9.81
C ILE A 60 13.05 13.23 -10.69
N PRO A 61 12.43 13.51 -11.85
CA PRO A 61 12.79 14.66 -12.67
C PRO A 61 12.49 15.96 -11.89
N LEU A 62 13.35 16.97 -12.07
CA LEU A 62 13.25 18.25 -11.37
C LEU A 62 11.84 18.89 -11.49
N ASP A 63 11.15 18.66 -12.61
CA ASP A 63 9.78 19.13 -12.86
C ASP A 63 8.76 18.60 -11.83
N GLU A 64 8.87 17.35 -11.39
CA GLU A 64 7.91 16.76 -10.45
C GLU A 64 8.14 17.27 -9.02
N LYS A 65 9.40 17.58 -8.68
CA LYS A 65 9.77 18.20 -7.40
C LYS A 65 9.18 19.62 -7.29
N GLU A 66 9.35 20.44 -8.31
CA GLU A 66 8.81 21.80 -8.34
C GLU A 66 7.28 21.79 -8.30
N TYR A 67 6.63 20.85 -9.00
CA TYR A 67 5.18 20.67 -8.94
C TYR A 67 4.68 20.33 -7.53
N ILE A 68 5.40 19.47 -6.79
CA ILE A 68 5.04 19.08 -5.42
C ILE A 68 5.26 20.25 -4.44
N GLU A 69 6.36 21.01 -4.56
CA GLU A 69 6.66 22.16 -3.70
C GLU A 69 5.65 23.32 -3.90
N VAL A 70 5.25 23.58 -5.14
CA VAL A 70 4.21 24.60 -5.47
C VAL A 70 2.82 24.13 -5.01
N SER A 71 2.49 22.85 -5.20
CA SER A 71 1.19 22.30 -4.80
C SER A 71 1.02 22.18 -3.28
N LEU A 72 2.12 22.06 -2.53
CA LEU A 72 2.16 22.06 -1.06
C LEU A 72 2.12 23.47 -0.45
N GLY A 73 2.19 24.54 -1.25
CA GLY A 73 1.98 25.91 -0.79
C GLY A 73 3.14 26.51 0.02
N VAL A 74 4.38 26.02 -0.14
CA VAL A 74 5.57 26.57 0.56
C VAL A 74 6.12 27.84 -0.11
N THR A 75 5.32 28.52 -0.92
CA THR A 75 5.62 29.89 -1.36
C THR A 75 4.34 30.70 -1.29
N GLU A 76 3.93 31.04 -0.06
CA GLU A 76 3.33 32.35 0.15
C GLU A 76 4.39 33.38 -0.26
N THR A 77 4.18 33.92 -1.45
CA THR A 77 4.77 35.16 -1.97
C THR A 77 4.98 36.14 -0.83
N SER A 78 6.22 36.24 -0.37
CA SER A 78 6.69 37.37 0.42
C SER A 78 7.07 38.47 -0.55
N GLU A 79 6.07 39.09 -1.18
CA GLU A 79 6.15 40.41 -1.81
C GLU A 79 4.85 41.18 -1.57
#